data_AF-A0A961HBW6-F1
#
_entry.id   AF-A0A961HBW6-F1
#
_cell.length_a   1.000
_cell.length_b   1.000
_cell.length_c   1.000
_cell.angle_alpha   90.00
_cell.angle_beta   90.00
_cell.angle_gamma   90.00
#
_symmetry.space_group_name_H-M   'P 1'
#
loop_
_entity.id
_entity.type
_entity.pdbx_description
1 polymer ?
#
loop_
_entity_poly.entity_id
_entity_poly.type
_entity_poly.pdbx_seq_one_letter_code
_entity_poly.pdbx_strand_id
1 'polypeptide(L)' 'MSGTPPVLDMKSILSDRSNRVVVCCGAGGVGKTTTAAAMALRAAEYGRHVVVLTIDPAKR' A
#
# COMPACT_ATOMS: atom_id res chain seq x y z
N MET A 1 -23.30 15.27 15.42
CA MET A 1 -22.05 15.38 14.65
C MET A 1 -22.11 14.36 13.52
N SER A 2 -22.61 14.74 12.35
CA SER A 2 -22.73 13.83 11.20
C SER A 2 -21.92 14.40 10.05
N GLY A 3 -20.64 14.08 9.99
CA GLY A 3 -19.79 14.31 8.84
C GLY A 3 -19.52 12.98 8.15
N THR A 4 -19.66 12.93 6.83
CA THR A 4 -19.23 11.76 6.05
C THR A 4 -17.75 11.49 6.33
N PRO A 5 -17.36 10.25 6.67
CA PRO A 5 -15.95 9.96 6.90
C PRO A 5 -15.14 10.21 5.61
N PRO A 6 -13.92 10.75 5.73
CA PRO A 6 -13.09 10.99 4.57
C PRO A 6 -12.77 9.68 3.85
N VAL A 7 -12.83 9.70 2.52
CA VAL A 7 -12.46 8.57 1.68
C VAL A 7 -10.96 8.60 1.44
N LEU A 8 -10.29 7.46 1.59
CA LEU A 8 -8.87 7.32 1.28
C LEU A 8 -8.67 7.20 -0.24
N ASP A 9 -7.97 8.16 -0.83
CA ASP A 9 -7.64 8.13 -2.26
C ASP A 9 -6.27 7.50 -2.52
N MET A 10 -6.26 6.17 -2.65
CA MET A 10 -5.04 5.43 -2.99
C MET A 10 -4.52 5.73 -4.40
N LYS A 11 -5.37 6.15 -5.34
CA LYS A 11 -4.93 6.44 -6.71
C LYS A 11 -4.02 7.66 -6.72
N SER A 12 -4.42 8.73 -6.05
CA SER A 12 -3.62 9.95 -5.94
C SER A 12 -2.30 9.67 -5.21
N ILE A 13 -2.34 8.93 -4.10
CA ILE A 13 -1.14 8.57 -3.33
C ILE A 13 -0.14 7.77 -4.19
N LEU A 14 -0.62 6.75 -4.92
CA LEU A 14 0.25 5.87 -5.72
C LEU A 14 0.76 6.53 -7.01
N SER A 15 0.02 7.47 -7.59
CA SER A 15 0.43 8.16 -8.82
C SER A 15 1.38 9.34 -8.56
N ASP A 16 1.31 9.98 -7.39
CA ASP A 16 2.24 11.02 -7.01
C ASP A 16 3.66 10.46 -6.77
N ARG A 17 4.62 10.95 -7.57
CA ARG A 17 6.03 10.54 -7.51
C ARG A 17 6.79 11.18 -6.33
N SER A 18 6.20 12.16 -5.65
CA SER A 18 6.73 12.71 -4.39
C SER A 18 6.68 11.67 -3.26
N ASN A 19 5.70 10.76 -3.29
CA ASN A 19 5.57 9.64 -2.35
C ASN A 19 6.54 8.52 -2.74
N ARG A 20 7.73 8.50 -2.13
CA ARG A 20 8.80 7.56 -2.47
C ARG A 20 8.73 6.23 -1.73
N VAL A 21 8.15 6.21 -0.53
CA VAL A 21 8.08 5.03 0.33
C VAL A 21 6.66 4.92 0.88
N VAL A 22 6.10 3.71 0.86
CA VAL A 22 4.81 3.40 1.47
C VAL A 22 4.99 2.20 2.39
N VAL A 23 4.56 2.34 3.64
CA VAL A 23 4.67 1.29 4.65
C VAL A 23 3.27 0.82 5.02
N CYS A 24 2.98 -0.47 4.80
CA CYS A 24 1.73 -1.09 5.23
C CYS A 24 1.87 -1.57 6.68
N CYS A 25 1.15 -0.93 7.61
CA CYS A 25 1.16 -1.22 9.04
C CYS A 25 -0.16 -1.87 9.50
N GLY A 26 -0.14 -2.52 10.68
CA GLY A 26 -1.31 -3.18 11.26
C GLY A 26 -0.98 -4.51 11.95
N ALA A 27 -1.98 -5.08 12.64
CA ALA A 27 -1.84 -6.35 13.37
C ALA A 27 -1.50 -7.55 12.46
N GLY A 28 -1.13 -8.69 13.06
CA GLY A 28 -0.92 -9.95 12.33
C GLY A 28 -2.19 -10.41 11.61
N GLY A 29 -2.06 -11.00 10.41
CA GLY A 29 -3.20 -11.57 9.68
C GLY A 29 -4.15 -10.59 8.97
N VAL A 30 -3.99 -9.27 9.13
CA VAL A 30 -4.91 -8.25 8.54
C VAL A 30 -4.71 -7.99 7.04
N GLY A 31 -3.84 -8.75 6.36
CA GLY A 31 -3.63 -8.63 4.91
C GLY A 31 -2.54 -7.64 4.45
N LYS A 32 -1.65 -7.16 5.33
CA LYS A 32 -0.58 -6.20 4.97
C LYS A 32 0.25 -6.61 3.76
N THR A 33 0.68 -7.87 3.71
CA THR A 33 1.50 -8.42 2.61
C THR A 33 0.73 -8.36 1.29
N THR A 34 -0.53 -8.79 1.31
CA THR A 34 -1.42 -8.76 0.14
C THR A 34 -1.67 -7.33 -0.32
N THR A 35 -1.98 -6.42 0.62
CA THR A 35 -2.23 -5.01 0.32
C THR A 35 -0.98 -4.33 -0.25
N ALA A 36 0.21 -4.56 0.33
CA ALA A 36 1.47 -4.03 -0.18
C ALA A 36 1.76 -4.53 -1.61
N ALA A 37 1.54 -5.82 -1.88
CA ALA A 37 1.72 -6.39 -3.20
C ALA A 37 0.74 -5.79 -4.22
N ALA A 38 -0.55 -5.66 -3.88
CA ALA A 38 -1.55 -5.06 -4.76
C ALA A 38 -1.24 -3.58 -5.06
N MET A 39 -0.82 -2.81 -4.04
CA MET A 39 -0.42 -1.41 -4.21
C MET A 39 0.81 -1.27 -5.10
N ALA A 40 1.82 -2.14 -4.92
CA ALA A 40 3.03 -2.12 -5.73
C ALA A 40 2.74 -2.47 -7.20
N LEU A 41 1.92 -3.50 -7.45
CA LEU A 41 1.46 -3.85 -8.80
C LEU A 41 0.72 -2.68 -9.44
N ARG A 42 -0.22 -2.07 -8.71
CA ARG A 42 -1.00 -0.94 -9.24
C ARG A 42 -0.14 0.29 -9.52
N ALA A 43 0.86 0.57 -8.68
CA ALA A 43 1.81 1.65 -8.91
C ALA A 43 2.69 1.36 -10.14
N ALA A 44 3.08 0.10 -10.38
CA ALA A 44 3.78 -0.30 -11.59
C ALA A 44 2.92 -0.12 -12.86
N GLU A 45 1.63 -0.48 -12.80
CA GLU A 45 0.66 -0.22 -13.89
C GLU A 45 0.51 1.29 -14.19
N TYR A 46 0.72 2.16 -13.20
CA TYR A 46 0.78 3.62 -13.39
C TYR A 46 2.12 4.13 -13.94
N GLY A 47 3.01 3.23 -14.39
CA GLY A 47 4.31 3.58 -14.99
C GLY A 47 5.37 3.96 -13.97
N ARG A 48 5.29 3.44 -12.74
CA ARG A 48 6.35 3.61 -11.73
C ARG A 48 7.28 2.40 -11.73
N HIS A 49 8.57 2.65 -11.55
CA HIS A 49 9.51 1.61 -11.13
C HIS A 49 9.38 1.42 -9.62
N VAL A 50 8.92 0.24 -9.21
CA VAL A 50 8.54 -0.06 -7.83
C VAL A 50 9.20 -1.36 -7.39
N VAL A 51 9.60 -1.41 -6.13
CA VAL A 51 9.98 -2.64 -5.43
C VAL A 51 9.01 -2.86 -4.27
N VAL A 52 8.54 -4.08 -4.08
CA VAL A 52 7.78 -4.48 -2.89
C VAL A 52 8.68 -5.33 -2.01
N LEU A 53 8.87 -4.89 -0.76
CA LEU A 53 9.59 -5.65 0.25
C LEU A 53 8.58 -6.26 1.20
N THR A 54 8.35 -7.57 1.08
CA THR A 54 7.45 -8.31 1.97
C THR A 54 8.22 -8.87 3.16
N ILE A 55 7.64 -8.80 4.35
CA ILE A 55 8.15 -9.47 5.54
C ILE A 55 7.21 -10.64 5.83
N ASP A 56 7.68 -11.86 5.57
CA ASP A 56 6.97 -13.08 5.94
C ASP A 56 7.70 -13.77 7.09
N PRO A 57 7.19 -13.72 8.33
CA PRO A 57 7.80 -14.46 9.44
C PRO A 57 7.55 -15.97 9.36
N ALA A 58 6.94 -16.51 8.30
CA ALA A 58 6.73 -17.95 8.14
C ALA A 58 8.05 -18.70 7.87
N LYS A 59 8.79 -18.94 8.95
CA LYS A 59 9.72 -20.06 9.21
C LYS A 59 10.29 -19.90 10.63
N ARG A 60 9.50 -20.30 11.63
CA ARG A 60 9.98 -20.79 12.92
C ARG A 60 8.93 -21.69 13.55
#